data_AF-A0A6B3FJF2-F1
#
_entry.id   AF-A0A6B3FJF2-F1
#
_cell.length_a   1.000
_cell.length_b   1.000
_cell.length_c   1.000
_cell.angle_alpha   90.00
_cell.angle_beta   90.00
_cell.angle_gamma   90.00
#
_symmetry.space_group_name_H-M   'P 1'
#
loop_
_entity.id
_entity.type
_entity.pdbx_description
1 polymer ?
#
loop_
_entity_poly.entity_id
_entity_poly.type
_entity_poly.pdbx_seq_one_letter_code
_entity_poly.pdbx_strand_id
1 'polypeptide(L)' 'YGSPGSIGSPGAADDALTIGAVDSSDEAAYFTSKGPRYLDNALKPDVSAPGVDILAARSSLVAGEGAYTTMSG' A
#
# COMPACT_ATOMS: atom_id res chain seq x y z
N TYR A 1 -8.52 7.08 0.07
CA TYR A 1 -7.18 6.99 -0.53
C TYR A 1 -6.50 8.36 -0.45
N GLY A 2 -5.19 8.42 -0.60
CA GLY A 2 -4.38 9.63 -0.47
C GLY A 2 -4.63 10.67 -1.57
N SER A 3 -4.23 11.92 -1.30
CA SER A 3 -4.34 13.03 -2.25
C SER A 3 -3.49 12.78 -3.50
N PRO A 4 -3.87 13.29 -4.69
CA PRO A 4 -2.99 13.27 -5.85
C PRO A 4 -1.62 13.90 -5.52
N GLY A 5 -0.52 13.28 -5.96
CA GLY A 5 0.83 13.76 -5.63
C GLY A 5 1.40 13.23 -4.30
N SER A 6 0.73 12.29 -3.64
CA SER A 6 1.12 11.77 -2.31
C SER A 6 2.12 10.60 -2.36
N ILE A 7 2.65 10.27 -3.54
CA ILE A 7 3.73 9.29 -3.68
C ILE A 7 5.03 9.93 -3.20
N GLY A 8 5.54 9.45 -2.06
CA GLY A 8 6.78 9.91 -1.44
C GLY A 8 8.00 9.05 -1.80
N SER A 9 9.18 9.51 -1.36
CA SER A 9 10.41 8.72 -1.44
C SER A 9 10.36 7.51 -0.47
N PRO A 10 10.91 6.33 -0.83
CA PRO A 10 11.60 6.01 -2.09
C PRO A 10 10.67 5.60 -3.25
N GLY A 11 9.36 5.43 -3.02
CA GLY A 11 8.40 5.00 -4.06
C GLY A 11 8.19 6.00 -5.21
N ALA A 12 8.67 7.23 -5.07
CA ALA A 12 8.73 8.21 -6.14
C ALA A 12 9.94 8.01 -7.07
N ALA A 13 10.95 7.21 -6.72
CA ALA A 13 12.07 7.00 -7.64
C ALA A 13 11.60 6.37 -8.97
N ASP A 14 12.28 6.71 -10.07
CA ASP A 14 11.93 6.20 -11.40
C ASP A 14 12.01 4.67 -11.46
N ASP A 15 13.12 4.15 -10.94
CA ASP A 15 13.42 2.73 -10.91
C ASP A 15 12.70 1.97 -9.77
N ALA A 16 11.96 2.65 -8.88
CA ALA A 16 11.23 1.97 -7.82
C ALA A 16 9.98 1.29 -8.38
N LEU A 17 9.75 0.03 -8.00
CA LEU A 17 8.45 -0.61 -8.19
C LEU A 17 7.53 -0.25 -7.02
N THR A 18 6.50 0.54 -7.29
CA THR A 18 5.59 1.09 -6.30
C THR A 18 4.24 0.42 -6.41
N ILE A 19 3.81 -0.18 -5.30
CA ILE A 19 2.55 -0.93 -5.21
C ILE A 19 1.54 -0.09 -4.43
N GLY A 20 0.35 0.10 -5.00
CA GLY A 20 -0.81 0.66 -4.30
C GLY A 20 -1.65 -0.42 -3.62
N ALA A 21 -2.37 -0.06 -2.56
CA ALA A 21 -3.23 -0.98 -1.82
C ALA A 21 -4.71 -0.86 -2.24
N VAL A 22 -5.36 -2.00 -2.44
CA VAL A 22 -6.81 -2.13 -2.63
C VAL A 22 -7.43 -3.05 -1.57
N ASP A 23 -8.75 -2.97 -1.41
CA ASP A 23 -9.54 -3.88 -0.58
C ASP A 23 -10.09 -5.09 -1.38
N SER A 24 -10.89 -5.93 -0.73
CA SER A 24 -11.47 -7.14 -1.34
C SER A 24 -12.49 -6.87 -2.45
N SER A 25 -12.92 -5.62 -2.61
CA SER A 25 -13.83 -5.18 -3.68
C SER A 25 -13.06 -4.51 -4.83
N ASP A 26 -11.73 -4.61 -4.84
CA ASP A 26 -10.82 -3.90 -5.74
C ASP A 26 -10.91 -2.36 -5.63
N GLU A 27 -11.42 -1.85 -4.51
CA GLU A 27 -11.48 -0.40 -4.25
C GLU A 27 -10.17 0.08 -3.61
N ALA A 28 -9.76 1.30 -3.94
CA ALA A 28 -8.53 1.88 -3.41
C ALA A 28 -8.62 2.07 -1.89
N ALA A 29 -7.67 1.47 -1.16
CA ALA A 29 -7.64 1.54 0.30
C ALA A 29 -7.56 2.99 0.79
N TYR A 30 -8.14 3.29 1.96
CA TYR A 30 -8.19 4.69 2.41
C TYR A 30 -6.80 5.31 2.61
N PHE A 31 -5.79 4.49 2.94
CA PHE A 31 -4.41 4.88 3.23
C PHE A 31 -3.47 4.84 2.00
N THR A 32 -3.85 4.23 0.88
CA THR A 32 -2.93 4.12 -0.28
C THR A 32 -2.58 5.49 -0.83
N SER A 33 -1.30 5.76 -1.10
CA SER A 33 -0.89 6.97 -1.81
C SER A 33 -1.39 6.96 -3.26
N LYS A 34 -1.51 8.16 -3.84
CA LYS A 34 -1.99 8.37 -5.20
C LYS A 34 -1.04 9.27 -5.98
N GLY A 35 -0.75 8.87 -7.21
CA GLY A 35 0.01 9.68 -8.15
C GLY A 35 -0.71 10.96 -8.60
N PRO A 36 -0.09 11.72 -9.50
CA PRO A 36 1.18 11.39 -10.14
C PRO A 36 2.37 11.59 -9.17
N ARG A 37 3.58 11.19 -9.59
CA ARG A 37 4.81 11.52 -8.87
C ARG A 37 4.97 13.04 -8.74
N TYR A 38 5.43 13.48 -7.58
CA TYR A 38 5.72 14.88 -7.32
C TYR A 38 6.89 15.39 -8.20
N LEU A 39 6.82 16.64 -8.67
CA LEU A 39 7.76 17.37 -9.55
C LEU A 39 7.62 17.14 -11.07
N ASP A 40 7.55 15.90 -11.55
CA ASP A 40 7.57 15.62 -12.99
C ASP A 40 6.29 14.96 -13.52
N ASN A 41 5.32 14.74 -12.63
CA ASN A 41 4.03 14.12 -12.93
C ASN A 41 4.12 12.72 -13.56
N ALA A 42 5.22 11.99 -13.34
CA ALA A 42 5.32 10.61 -13.81
C ALA A 42 4.23 9.72 -13.19
N LEU A 43 3.80 8.69 -13.93
CA LEU A 43 2.76 7.77 -13.45
C LEU A 43 3.30 6.92 -12.28
N LYS A 44 2.57 6.92 -11.17
CA LYS A 44 2.72 6.02 -10.02
C LYS A 44 1.35 5.88 -9.30
N PRO A 45 1.07 4.81 -8.55
CA PRO A 45 1.86 3.56 -8.45
C PRO A 45 1.90 2.79 -9.78
N ASP A 46 2.80 1.81 -9.88
CA ASP A 46 2.97 1.00 -11.10
C ASP A 46 1.91 -0.11 -11.18
N VAL A 47 1.59 -0.71 -10.04
CA VAL A 47 0.60 -1.79 -9.90
C VAL A 47 -0.17 -1.65 -8.59
N SER A 48 -1.30 -2.35 -8.48
CA SER A 48 -2.06 -2.47 -7.23
C SER A 48 -2.11 -3.92 -6.74
N ALA A 49 -2.23 -4.10 -5.44
CA ALA A 49 -2.39 -5.40 -4.79
C ALA A 49 -3.33 -5.28 -3.56
N PRO A 50 -3.92 -6.41 -3.10
CA PRO A 50 -4.67 -6.43 -1.84
C PRO A 50 -3.78 -5.98 -0.67
N GLY A 51 -4.23 -4.96 0.06
CA GLY A 51 -3.54 -4.42 1.24
C GLY A 51 -4.47 -4.18 2.43
N VAL A 52 -5.77 -4.44 2.29
CA VAL A 52 -6.73 -4.34 3.41
C VAL A 52 -7.02 -5.73 3.95
N ASP A 53 -6.89 -5.87 5.27
CA ASP A 53 -7.24 -7.06 6.04
C ASP A 53 -6.66 -8.37 5.49
N ILE A 54 -5.36 -8.33 5.22
CA ILE A 54 -4.60 -9.48 4.74
C ILE A 54 -4.27 -10.41 5.90
N LEU A 55 -4.65 -11.69 5.76
CA LEU A 55 -4.27 -12.74 6.70
C LEU A 55 -2.79 -13.10 6.50
N ALA A 56 -1.98 -12.86 7.51
CA ALA A 56 -0.55 -13.13 7.49
C ALA A 56 -0.08 -13.87 8.74
N ALA A 57 1.13 -14.41 8.68
CA ALA A 57 1.78 -15.02 9.85
C ALA A 57 1.94 -13.97 10.96
N ARG A 58 1.57 -14.35 12.18
CA ARG A 58 1.69 -13.45 13.31
C ARG A 58 3.06 -13.58 13.98
N SER A 59 3.75 -12.46 14.14
CA SER A 59 4.95 -12.39 14.98
C SER A 59 4.63 -12.69 16.44
N SER A 60 5.54 -13.38 17.14
CA SER A 60 5.43 -13.58 18.60
C SER A 60 5.50 -12.28 19.41
N LEU A 61 5.89 -11.18 18.78
CA LEU A 61 5.92 -9.84 19.39
C LEU A 61 4.58 -9.10 19.32
N VAL A 62 3.60 -9.64 18.58
CA VAL A 62 2.25 -9.07 18.45
C VAL A 62 1.30 -9.83 19.37
N ALA A 63 0.56 -9.09 20.20
CA ALA A 63 -0.38 -9.68 21.16
C ALA A 63 -1.50 -10.51 20.49
N GLY A 64 -1.99 -11.52 21.21
CA GLY A 64 -3.15 -12.34 20.85
C GLY A 64 -2.88 -13.85 20.90
N GLU A 65 -3.79 -14.65 20.34
CA GLU A 65 -3.67 -16.12 20.23
C GLU A 65 -3.56 -16.62 18.77
N GLY A 66 -2.99 -17.81 18.55
CA GLY A 66 -2.86 -18.42 17.22
C GLY A 66 -1.60 -18.05 16.42
N ALA A 67 -1.45 -18.65 15.23
CA ALA A 67 -0.29 -18.49 14.35
C ALA A 67 -0.45 -17.37 13.31
N TYR A 68 -1.65 -16.82 13.15
CA TYR A 68 -1.99 -15.85 12.11
C TYR A 68 -2.68 -14.63 12.71
N THR A 69 -2.58 -13.51 11.99
CA THR A 69 -3.28 -12.27 12.30
C THR A 69 -3.66 -11.57 11.01
N THR A 70 -4.72 -10.77 11.07
CA THR A 70 -5.15 -9.90 9.97
C THR A 70 -4.54 -8.51 10.15
N MET A 71 -3.96 -7.96 9.09
CA MET A 71 -3.39 -6.60 9.09
C MET A 71 -3.65 -5.89 7.76
N SER A 72 -3.75 -4.56 7.82
CA SER A 72 -3.80 -3.69 6.63
C SER A 72 -2.49 -2.92 6.47
N GLY A 73 -1.99 -2.78 5.24
CA GLY A 73 -0.71 -2.12 4.92
C GLY A 73 -0.46 -1.93 3.43
#